data_AF-A0A966YA99-F1
#
_entry.id   AF-A0A966YA99-F1
#
_cell.length_a   1.000
_cell.length_b   1.000
_cell.length_c   1.000
_cell.angle_alpha   90.00
_cell.angle_beta   90.00
_cell.angle_gamma   90.00
#
_symmetry.space_group_name_H-M   'P 1'
#
loop_
_entity.id
_entity.type
_entity.pdbx_description
1 polymer ?
#
loop_
_entity_poly.entity_id
_entity_poly.type
_entity_poly.pdbx_seq_one_letter_code
_entity_poly.pdbx_strand_id
1 'polypeptide(L)' 'SRWTAARKSTVIRAVMFGLISTDEAIGRYELTHDEFQEWLRSYADYGRNGLKVTHKKP' A
#
# COMPACT_ATOMS: atom_id res chain seq x y z
N SER A 1 -13.67 6.98 -3.26
CA SER A 1 -12.73 7.30 -2.17
C SER A 1 -11.34 6.83 -2.55
N ARG A 2 -10.43 7.74 -2.95
CA ARG A 2 -9.19 7.40 -3.68
C ARG A 2 -8.01 7.19 -2.74
N TRP A 3 -7.33 6.05 -2.82
CA TRP A 3 -6.05 5.83 -2.15
C TRP A 3 -4.98 6.74 -2.74
N THR A 4 -4.53 7.73 -1.98
CA THR A 4 -3.43 8.62 -2.39
C THR A 4 -2.09 7.96 -2.12
N ALA A 5 -1.06 8.31 -2.89
CA ALA A 5 0.30 7.81 -2.70
C ALA A 5 0.81 8.04 -1.26
N ALA A 6 0.40 9.14 -0.62
CA ALA A 6 0.70 9.41 0.78
C ALA A 6 0.05 8.37 1.72
N ARG A 7 -1.23 8.06 1.52
CA ARG A 7 -1.96 7.11 2.36
C ARG A 7 -1.42 5.69 2.21
N LYS A 8 -1.13 5.25 0.98
CA LYS A 8 -0.46 3.96 0.71
C LYS A 8 0.90 3.90 1.40
N SER A 9 1.69 4.97 1.30
CA SER A 9 3.03 5.02 1.90
C SER A 9 2.99 4.92 3.42
N THR A 10 2.02 5.56 4.07
CA THR A 10 1.82 5.44 5.52
C THR A 10 1.51 4.01 5.93
N VAL A 11 0.59 3.32 5.23
CA VAL A 11 0.22 1.93 5.56
C VAL A 11 1.41 0.99 5.36
N ILE A 12 2.12 1.09 4.23
CA ILE A 12 3.31 0.28 3.97
C ILE A 12 4.38 0.52 5.03
N ARG A 13 4.64 1.78 5.39
CA ARG A 13 5.60 2.10 6.46
C ARG A 13 5.16 1.52 7.79
N ALA A 14 3.89 1.62 8.15
CA ALA A 14 3.39 1.06 9.39
C ALA A 14 3.62 -0.47 9.46
N VAL A 15 3.42 -1.18 8.35
CA VAL A 15 3.73 -2.61 8.25
C VAL A 15 5.24 -2.87 8.29
N MET A 16 6.04 -2.13 7.53
CA MET A 16 7.51 -2.31 7.49
C MET A 16 8.19 -2.02 8.84
N PHE A 17 7.71 -1.02 9.59
CA PHE A 17 8.21 -0.70 10.92
C PHE A 17 7.60 -1.59 12.01
N GLY A 18 6.75 -2.56 11.66
CA GLY A 18 6.12 -3.48 12.60
C GLY A 18 5.09 -2.83 13.54
N LEU A 19 4.56 -1.66 13.18
CA LEU A 19 3.50 -0.99 13.95
C LEU A 19 2.17 -1.75 13.84
N ILE A 20 1.91 -2.33 12.67
CA ILE A 20 0.74 -3.17 12.37
C ILE A 20 1.17 -4.37 11.53
N SER A 21 0.43 -5.47 11.58
CA SER A 21 0.66 -6.62 10.69
C SER A 21 0.00 -6.40 9.34
N THR A 22 0.51 -7.08 8.29
CA THR A 22 -0.11 -7.06 6.95
C THR A 22 -1.58 -7.45 6.99
N ASP A 23 -1.93 -8.50 7.75
CA ASP A 23 -3.31 -8.94 7.94
C ASP A 23 -4.19 -7.88 8.62
N GLU A 24 -3.66 -7.18 9.62
CA GLU A 24 -4.38 -6.10 10.29
C GLU A 24 -4.59 -4.91 9.34
N ALA A 25 -3.59 -4.57 8.52
CA ALA A 25 -3.74 -3.53 7.50
C ALA A 25 -4.81 -3.91 6.47
N ILE A 26 -4.83 -5.16 6.00
CA ILE A 26 -5.81 -5.70 5.06
C ILE A 26 -7.22 -5.63 5.66
N GLY A 27 -7.41 -6.15 6.88
CA GLY A 27 -8.70 -6.14 7.56
C GLY A 27 -9.19 -4.73 7.92
N ARG A 28 -8.29 -3.85 8.38
CA ARG A 28 -8.63 -2.48 8.79
C ARG A 28 -9.02 -1.58 7.63
N TYR A 29 -8.43 -1.81 6.47
CA TYR A 29 -8.60 -0.95 5.30
C TYR A 29 -9.38 -1.62 4.16
N GLU A 30 -9.94 -2.81 4.43
CA GLU A 30 -10.69 -3.62 3.45
C GLU A 30 -9.90 -3.80 2.15
N LEU A 31 -8.59 -4.00 2.28
CA LEU A 31 -7.68 -4.23 1.15
C LEU A 31 -7.55 -5.72 0.91
N THR A 32 -7.20 -6.09 -0.31
CA THR A 32 -6.77 -7.46 -0.59
C THR A 32 -5.28 -7.63 -0.33
N HIS A 33 -4.86 -8.87 -0.04
CA HIS A 33 -3.44 -9.19 0.12
C HIS A 33 -2.65 -8.89 -1.16
N ASP A 34 -3.26 -9.14 -2.32
CA ASP A 34 -2.66 -8.86 -3.63
C ASP A 34 -2.47 -7.35 -3.86
N GLU A 35 -3.48 -6.53 -3.58
CA GLU A 35 -3.35 -5.06 -3.67
C GLU A 35 -2.23 -4.52 -2.79
N PHE A 36 -2.13 -5.02 -1.55
CA PHE A 36 -1.08 -4.59 -0.65
C PHE A 36 0.30 -5.02 -1.16
N GLN A 37 0.43 -6.25 -1.67
CA GLN A 37 1.67 -6.74 -2.29
C GLN A 37 2.05 -5.92 -3.53
N GLU A 38 1.10 -5.55 -4.38
CA GLU A 38 1.35 -4.67 -5.53
C GLU A 38 1.91 -3.31 -5.09
N TRP A 39 1.36 -2.73 -4.02
CA TRP A 39 1.86 -1.46 -3.49
C TRP A 39 3.26 -1.63 -2.90
N LEU A 40 3.50 -2.71 -2.16
CA LEU A 40 4.78 -2.99 -1.52
C LEU A 40 5.88 -3.22 -2.56
N ARG A 41 5.56 -3.96 -3.62
CA ARG A 41 6.44 -4.19 -4.78
C ARG A 41 6.74 -2.89 -5.53
N SER A 42 5.72 -2.08 -5.80
CA SER A 42 5.89 -0.77 -6.45
C SER A 42 6.70 0.20 -5.60
N TYR A 43 6.53 0.15 -4.28
CA TYR A 43 7.32 0.95 -3.34
C TYR A 43 8.76 0.45 -3.21
N ALA A 44 9.00 -0.86 -3.30
CA ALA A 44 10.35 -1.42 -3.29
C ALA A 44 11.14 -1.02 -4.55
N ASP A 45 10.48 -1.02 -5.72
CA ASP A 45 11.12 -0.72 -7.01
C ASP A 45 11.34 0.78 -7.24
N TYR A 46 10.33 1.62 -6.93
CA TYR A 46 10.34 3.06 -7.25
C TYR A 46 10.18 3.99 -6.04
N GLY A 47 10.22 3.44 -4.82
CA GLY A 47 9.98 4.22 -3.59
C GLY A 47 8.59 4.85 -3.55
N ARG A 48 8.49 6.03 -2.92
CA ARG A 48 7.23 6.78 -2.84
C ARG A 48 6.66 7.17 -4.21
N ASN A 49 7.48 7.22 -5.26
CA ASN A 49 7.01 7.52 -6.61
C ASN A 49 6.29 6.32 -7.26
N GLY A 50 6.61 5.08 -6.89
CA GLY A 50 5.88 3.89 -7.36
C GLY A 50 4.45 3.78 -6.81
N LEU A 51 4.17 4.43 -5.68
CA LEU A 51 2.83 4.49 -5.08
C LEU A 51 1.94 5.56 -5.72
N LYS A 52 2.47 6.40 -6.60
CA LYS A 52 1.66 7.25 -7.48
C LYS A 52 1.04 6.35 -8.54
N VAL A 53 -0.03 5.66 -8.17
CA VAL A 53 -0.83 4.90 -9.13
C VAL A 53 -1.40 5.86 -10.18
N THR A 54 -0.79 5.82 -11.35
CA THR A 54 -1.50 5.71 -12.62
C THR A 54 -2.62 4.69 -12.38
N HIS A 55 -3.86 5.18 -12.26
CA HIS A 55 -5.02 4.31 -12.18
C HIS A 55 -5.00 3.37 -13.40
N LYS A 56 -4.77 2.08 -13.19
CA LYS A 56 -5.23 1.05 -14.11
C LYS A 56 -6.05 0.05 -13.31
N LYS A 57 -7.36 0.25 -13.36
CA LYS A 57 -8.38 -0.75 -13.74
C LYS A 57 -9.77 -0.16 -13.45
N PRO A 58 -10.74 -0.38 -14.36
CA PRO A 58 -10.81 0.09 -15.75
C PRO A 58 -11.07 1.60 -15.88
#